data_AF-A0A2G8SQT7-F1
#
_entry.id   AF-A0A2G8SQT7-F1
#
_cell.length_a   1.000
_cell.length_b   1.000
_cell.length_c   1.000
_cell.angle_alpha   90.00
_cell.angle_beta   90.00
_cell.angle_gamma   90.00
#
_symmetry.space_group_name_H-M   'P 1'
#
loop_
_entity.id
_entity.type
_entity.pdbx_description
1 polymer ?
#
loop_
_entity_poly.entity_id
_entity_poly.type
_entity_poly.pdbx_seq_one_letter_code
_entity_poly.pdbx_strand_id
1 'polypeptide(L)'
;MWDKVLTVFRETLEKAESSYLTKAKSFDCTDEENSTALAILRRRAWLALRAKVDEQTAETIFLGKLRNYFEERFRYDEKGTPRVWKPDDDIDSAFRKAKEQTLELIPIYWRIEPLDPSLKFTLPSETSDPLTSTEEFDFPATLIVFSETKSLDLNNRFRKDADAYYVEAKRSMVSSVAQIPYWMYGVLVVLGWNEAMLVLFNPLYFTMLLILLVSAYVIVQLGMTGPVLQILKSLGGEVHRQVEGRLREHFSQPQITQPVRASQPRNSTSVDEPEKEIRRRKAEPY
;
A
#
# COMPACT_ATOMS: atom_id res chain seq x y z
N MET A 1 -11.28 -19.27 14.70
CA MET A 1 -10.02 -19.12 13.93
C MET A 1 -9.17 -20.37 14.11
N TRP A 2 -8.78 -20.68 15.35
CA TRP A 2 -7.98 -21.85 15.69
C TRP A 2 -8.59 -23.18 15.22
N ASP A 3 -9.91 -23.32 15.20
CA ASP A 3 -10.59 -24.53 14.69
C ASP A 3 -10.19 -24.84 13.25
N LYS A 4 -10.16 -23.82 12.37
CA LYS A 4 -9.76 -23.99 10.97
C LYS A 4 -8.29 -24.41 10.86
N VAL A 5 -7.42 -23.78 11.66
CA VAL A 5 -5.98 -24.09 11.69
C VAL A 5 -5.76 -25.54 12.16
N LEU A 6 -6.43 -25.95 13.24
CA LEU A 6 -6.31 -27.29 13.81
C LEU A 6 -6.95 -28.37 12.93
N THR A 7 -8.02 -28.05 12.19
CA THR A 7 -8.62 -28.95 11.20
C THR A 7 -7.63 -29.23 10.07
N VAL A 8 -7.09 -28.18 9.45
CA VAL A 8 -6.10 -28.31 8.38
C VAL A 8 -4.85 -29.03 8.90
N PHE A 9 -4.39 -28.72 10.11
CA PHE A 9 -3.28 -29.42 10.74
C PHE A 9 -3.55 -30.93 10.86
N ARG A 10 -4.72 -31.33 11.38
CA ARG A 10 -5.12 -32.74 11.50
C ARG A 10 -5.16 -33.45 10.14
N GLU A 11 -5.75 -32.82 9.12
CA GLU A 11 -5.77 -33.38 7.77
C GLU A 11 -4.36 -33.55 7.17
N THR A 12 -3.47 -32.57 7.38
CA THR A 12 -2.09 -32.67 6.91
C THR A 12 -1.30 -33.73 7.68
N LEU A 13 -1.57 -33.90 8.96
CA LEU A 13 -0.95 -34.89 9.81
C LEU A 13 -1.38 -36.30 9.38
N GLU A 14 -2.68 -36.53 9.15
CA GLU A 14 -3.20 -37.82 8.68
C GLU A 14 -2.62 -38.22 7.30
N LYS A 15 -2.45 -37.26 6.39
CA LYS A 15 -1.76 -37.48 5.11
C LYS A 15 -0.28 -37.84 5.31
N ALA A 16 0.39 -37.22 6.26
CA ALA A 16 1.78 -37.55 6.58
C ALA A 16 1.91 -38.93 7.23
N GLU A 17 0.99 -39.28 8.14
CA GLU A 17 0.95 -40.59 8.81
C GLU A 17 0.66 -41.73 7.82
N SER A 18 -0.31 -41.58 6.93
CA SER A 18 -0.61 -42.58 5.89
C SER A 18 0.55 -42.78 4.90
N SER A 19 1.24 -41.70 4.52
CA SER A 19 2.45 -41.76 3.67
C SER A 19 3.62 -42.46 4.40
N TYR A 20 3.80 -42.18 5.69
CA TYR A 20 4.78 -42.85 6.52
C TYR A 20 4.47 -44.36 6.64
N LEU A 21 3.23 -44.73 6.97
CA LEU A 21 2.81 -46.13 7.10
C LEU A 21 2.97 -46.91 5.79
N THR A 22 2.69 -46.28 4.65
CA THR A 22 2.90 -46.90 3.32
C THR A 22 4.37 -47.22 3.09
N LYS A 23 5.29 -46.33 3.50
CA LYS A 23 6.73 -46.55 3.41
C LYS A 23 7.21 -47.57 4.44
N ALA A 24 6.76 -47.49 5.68
CA ALA A 24 7.12 -48.43 6.75
C ALA A 24 6.79 -49.88 6.37
N LYS A 25 5.65 -50.12 5.73
CA LYS A 25 5.28 -51.44 5.17
C LYS A 25 6.26 -51.96 4.11
N SER A 26 6.98 -51.09 3.41
CA SER A 26 8.01 -51.51 2.43
C SER A 26 9.36 -51.82 3.06
N PHE A 27 9.58 -51.40 4.32
CA PHE A 27 10.83 -51.59 5.06
C PHE A 27 10.72 -52.67 6.16
N ASP A 28 9.59 -53.36 6.28
CA ASP A 28 9.32 -54.37 7.32
C ASP A 28 9.62 -53.88 8.76
N CYS A 29 9.30 -52.62 9.06
CA CYS A 29 9.49 -52.04 10.40
C CYS A 29 8.61 -52.72 11.44
N THR A 30 9.12 -52.88 12.67
CA THR A 30 8.32 -53.44 13.77
C THR A 30 7.22 -52.48 14.22
N ASP A 31 6.19 -53.01 14.89
CA ASP A 31 5.09 -52.20 15.40
C ASP A 31 5.56 -51.18 16.46
N GLU A 32 6.58 -51.54 17.25
CA GLU A 32 7.21 -50.66 18.23
C GLU A 32 7.96 -49.50 17.56
N GLU A 33 8.73 -49.78 16.50
CA GLU A 33 9.44 -48.75 15.71
C GLU A 33 8.46 -47.80 15.03
N ASN A 34 7.38 -48.33 14.46
CA ASN A 34 6.32 -47.54 13.84
C ASN A 34 5.63 -46.61 14.84
N SER A 35 5.30 -47.11 16.04
CA SER A 35 4.66 -46.29 17.08
C SER A 35 5.55 -45.14 17.54
N THR A 36 6.85 -45.41 17.73
CA THR A 36 7.85 -44.42 18.15
C THR A 36 8.06 -43.36 17.06
N ALA A 37 8.20 -43.78 15.81
CA ALA A 37 8.38 -42.87 14.68
C ALA A 37 7.15 -42.00 14.42
N LEU A 38 5.93 -42.54 14.57
CA LEU A 38 4.69 -41.77 14.50
C LEU A 38 4.60 -40.73 15.62
N ALA A 39 5.00 -41.08 16.85
CA ALA A 39 5.06 -40.11 17.96
C ALA A 39 6.04 -38.97 17.67
N ILE A 40 7.23 -39.28 17.14
CA ILE A 40 8.23 -38.28 16.73
C ILE A 40 7.69 -37.40 15.59
N LEU A 41 7.03 -37.99 14.59
CA LEU A 41 6.43 -37.27 13.46
C LEU A 41 5.39 -36.26 13.96
N ARG A 42 4.49 -36.68 14.85
CA ARG A 42 3.46 -35.83 15.45
C ARG A 42 4.08 -34.67 16.25
N ARG A 43 5.10 -34.94 17.06
CA ARG A 43 5.84 -33.91 17.82
C ARG A 43 6.50 -32.90 16.89
N ARG A 44 7.24 -33.36 15.88
CA ARG A 44 7.92 -32.48 14.91
C ARG A 44 6.94 -31.66 14.10
N ALA A 45 5.82 -32.24 13.68
CA ALA A 45 4.75 -31.52 12.97
C ALA A 45 4.16 -30.40 13.84
N TRP A 46 3.93 -30.67 15.14
CA TRP A 46 3.45 -29.67 16.09
C TRP A 46 4.46 -28.54 16.32
N LEU A 47 5.74 -28.87 16.51
CA LEU A 47 6.80 -27.87 16.65
C LEU A 47 6.95 -27.02 15.39
N ALA A 48 6.79 -27.61 14.20
CA ALA A 48 6.80 -26.88 12.94
C ALA A 48 5.60 -25.91 12.82
N LEU A 49 4.41 -26.34 13.24
CA LEU A 49 3.23 -25.47 13.33
C LEU A 49 3.50 -24.34 14.33
N ARG A 50 4.04 -24.64 15.52
CA ARG A 50 4.32 -23.67 16.57
C ARG A 50 5.32 -22.61 16.11
N ALA A 51 6.40 -23.02 15.46
CA ALA A 51 7.39 -22.11 14.88
C ALA A 51 6.77 -21.17 13.85
N LYS A 52 5.83 -21.66 13.03
CA LYS A 52 5.09 -20.81 12.08
C LYS A 52 4.13 -19.85 12.78
N VAL A 53 3.49 -20.28 13.85
CA VAL A 53 2.67 -19.39 14.68
C VAL A 53 3.55 -18.32 15.34
N ASP A 54 4.73 -18.65 15.85
CA ASP A 54 5.68 -17.69 16.44
C ASP A 54 6.16 -16.66 15.43
N GLU A 55 6.47 -17.10 14.20
CA GLU A 55 6.83 -16.20 13.10
C GLU A 55 5.69 -15.20 12.84
N GLN A 56 4.45 -15.68 12.76
CA GLN A 56 3.28 -14.83 12.47
C GLN A 56 2.80 -13.99 13.65
N THR A 57 3.23 -14.31 14.88
CA THR A 57 2.94 -13.59 16.13
C THR A 57 4.18 -12.89 16.68
N ALA A 58 5.23 -12.77 15.86
CA ALA A 58 6.34 -11.87 16.10
C ALA A 58 5.82 -10.44 16.26
N GLU A 59 6.40 -9.69 17.18
CA GLU A 59 5.89 -8.39 17.63
C GLU A 59 5.63 -7.44 16.46
N THR A 60 6.61 -7.25 15.58
CA THR A 60 6.52 -6.36 14.41
C THR A 60 5.43 -6.77 13.44
N ILE A 61 5.29 -8.07 13.15
CA ILE A 61 4.30 -8.58 12.19
C ILE A 61 2.91 -8.46 12.77
N PHE A 62 2.75 -8.79 14.06
CA PHE A 62 1.48 -8.72 14.75
C PHE A 62 1.00 -7.26 14.90
N LEU A 63 1.89 -6.32 15.27
CA LEU A 63 1.57 -4.90 15.29
C LEU A 63 1.13 -4.38 13.91
N GLY A 64 1.80 -4.81 12.83
CA GLY A 64 1.40 -4.49 11.46
C GLY A 64 -0.02 -4.98 11.14
N LYS A 65 -0.37 -6.21 11.55
CA LYS A 65 -1.72 -6.76 11.37
C LYS A 65 -2.78 -5.99 12.17
N LEU A 66 -2.49 -5.67 13.43
CA LEU A 66 -3.40 -4.86 14.27
C LEU A 66 -3.62 -3.46 13.69
N ARG A 67 -2.55 -2.83 13.20
CA ARG A 67 -2.60 -1.54 12.53
C ARG A 67 -3.47 -1.59 11.27
N ASN A 68 -3.26 -2.58 10.40
CA ASN A 68 -4.07 -2.74 9.19
C ASN A 68 -5.56 -2.93 9.52
N TYR A 69 -5.88 -3.77 10.50
CA TYR A 69 -7.26 -4.00 10.94
C TYR A 69 -7.90 -2.75 11.54
N PHE A 70 -7.13 -1.94 12.28
CA PHE A 70 -7.58 -0.63 12.77
C PHE A 70 -7.79 0.37 11.63
N GLU A 71 -6.84 0.46 10.70
CA GLU A 71 -6.91 1.38 9.56
C GLU A 71 -8.10 1.07 8.65
N GLU A 72 -8.38 -0.19 8.35
CA GLU A 72 -9.54 -0.61 7.55
C GLU A 72 -10.86 -0.10 8.13
N ARG A 73 -10.98 0.00 9.45
CA ARG A 73 -12.22 0.44 10.12
C ARG A 73 -12.27 1.92 10.43
N PHE A 74 -11.11 2.54 10.61
CA PHE A 74 -11.00 3.95 10.96
C PHE A 74 -10.87 4.84 9.71
N ARG A 75 -10.08 4.42 8.72
CA ARG A 75 -9.78 5.20 7.51
C ARG A 75 -10.69 4.88 6.35
N TYR A 76 -11.35 3.72 6.34
CA TYR A 76 -12.25 3.33 5.26
C TYR A 76 -13.67 3.13 5.78
N ASP A 77 -14.64 3.33 4.91
CA ASP A 77 -16.03 2.99 5.19
C ASP A 77 -16.32 1.49 4.97
N GLU A 78 -17.55 1.06 5.25
CA GLU A 78 -17.98 -0.34 5.06
C GLU A 78 -17.91 -0.80 3.59
N LYS A 79 -17.77 0.14 2.64
CA LYS A 79 -17.65 -0.13 1.20
C LYS A 79 -16.19 -0.09 0.73
N GLY A 80 -15.23 0.08 1.64
CA GLY A 80 -13.79 0.16 1.32
C GLY A 80 -13.37 1.49 0.70
N THR A 81 -14.20 2.53 0.77
CA THR A 81 -13.86 3.87 0.28
C THR A 81 -13.13 4.65 1.38
N PRO A 82 -12.03 5.35 1.08
CA PRO A 82 -11.36 6.22 2.05
C PRO A 82 -12.32 7.27 2.62
N ARG A 83 -12.40 7.33 3.94
CA ARG A 83 -13.22 8.29 4.68
C ARG A 83 -12.47 9.62 4.78
N VAL A 84 -13.15 10.70 4.38
CA VAL A 84 -12.69 12.08 4.59
C VAL A 84 -13.49 12.66 5.75
N TRP A 85 -12.78 13.06 6.81
CA TRP A 85 -13.41 13.61 8.01
C TRP A 85 -13.80 15.07 7.83
N LYS A 86 -15.05 15.40 8.13
CA LYS A 86 -15.55 16.79 8.20
C LYS A 86 -15.58 17.26 9.65
N PRO A 87 -15.52 18.58 9.93
CA PRO A 87 -15.61 19.12 11.29
C PRO A 87 -16.84 18.65 12.10
N ASP A 88 -17.96 18.37 11.43
CA ASP A 88 -19.20 17.90 12.06
C ASP A 88 -19.24 16.38 12.31
N ASP A 89 -18.28 15.61 11.79
CA ASP A 89 -18.26 14.15 11.93
C ASP A 89 -17.75 13.72 13.31
N ASP A 90 -18.39 12.69 13.87
CA ASP A 90 -17.97 12.08 15.14
C ASP A 90 -16.80 11.11 14.94
N ILE A 91 -15.60 11.69 14.88
CA ILE A 91 -14.34 10.95 14.83
C ILE A 91 -14.05 10.18 16.13
N ASP A 92 -14.56 10.68 17.26
CA ASP A 92 -14.24 10.15 18.59
C ASP A 92 -14.92 8.78 18.82
N SER A 93 -16.18 8.64 18.43
CA SER A 93 -16.88 7.35 18.51
C SER A 93 -16.33 6.32 17.52
N ALA A 94 -16.02 6.75 16.29
CA ALA A 94 -15.42 5.89 15.28
C ALA A 94 -14.04 5.37 15.71
N PHE A 95 -13.21 6.25 16.29
CA PHE A 95 -11.92 5.87 16.86
C PHE A 95 -12.08 4.86 18.00
N ARG A 96 -12.98 5.13 18.95
CA ARG A 96 -13.22 4.25 20.10
C ARG A 96 -13.68 2.86 19.64
N LYS A 97 -14.62 2.79 18.72
CA LYS A 97 -15.14 1.54 18.15
C LYS A 97 -14.05 0.75 17.44
N ALA A 98 -13.26 1.39 16.58
CA ALA A 98 -12.16 0.74 15.87
C ALA A 98 -11.08 0.23 16.85
N LYS A 99 -10.72 1.05 17.85
CA LYS A 99 -9.72 0.70 18.88
C LYS A 99 -10.16 -0.49 19.73
N GLU A 100 -11.39 -0.48 20.22
CA GLU A 100 -11.94 -1.57 21.05
C GLU A 100 -11.95 -2.89 20.29
N GLN A 101 -12.46 -2.90 19.06
CA GLN A 101 -12.52 -4.09 18.23
C GLN A 101 -11.14 -4.65 17.85
N THR A 102 -10.12 -3.79 17.69
CA THR A 102 -8.75 -4.26 17.46
C THR A 102 -8.15 -4.87 18.73
N LEU A 103 -8.43 -4.29 19.90
CA LEU A 103 -7.93 -4.80 21.17
C LEU A 103 -8.54 -6.15 21.56
N GLU A 104 -9.78 -6.42 21.17
CA GLU A 104 -10.43 -7.74 21.33
C GLU A 104 -9.70 -8.87 20.60
N LEU A 105 -8.89 -8.56 19.57
CA LEU A 105 -8.12 -9.58 18.86
C LEU A 105 -6.97 -10.12 19.72
N ILE A 106 -6.32 -9.29 20.54
CA ILE A 106 -5.09 -9.67 21.27
C ILE A 106 -5.33 -10.90 22.18
N PRO A 107 -6.39 -10.96 23.02
CA PRO A 107 -6.66 -12.14 23.84
C PRO A 107 -6.89 -13.43 23.03
N ILE A 108 -7.47 -13.34 21.84
CA ILE A 108 -7.77 -14.51 20.99
C ILE A 108 -6.49 -15.20 20.51
N TYR A 109 -5.40 -14.44 20.33
CA TYR A 109 -4.12 -14.97 19.88
C TYR A 109 -3.22 -15.46 21.02
N TRP A 110 -3.55 -15.21 22.29
CA TRP A 110 -2.67 -15.53 23.42
C TRP A 110 -2.46 -17.04 23.62
N ARG A 111 -3.51 -17.82 23.36
CA ARG A 111 -3.53 -19.27 23.55
C ARG A 111 -4.15 -19.94 22.32
N ILE A 112 -3.54 -21.04 21.90
CA ILE A 112 -4.10 -21.92 20.87
C ILE A 112 -5.20 -22.76 21.53
N GLU A 113 -6.41 -22.22 21.55
CA GLU A 113 -7.59 -22.92 22.07
C GLU A 113 -8.68 -22.98 20.99
N PRO A 114 -9.11 -24.18 20.56
CA PRO A 114 -10.28 -24.31 19.72
C PRO A 114 -11.54 -23.92 20.49
N LEU A 115 -12.51 -23.34 19.78
CA LEU A 115 -13.85 -23.10 20.33
C LEU A 115 -14.60 -24.42 20.52
N ASP A 116 -14.32 -25.41 19.66
CA ASP A 116 -14.87 -26.75 19.76
C ASP A 116 -13.93 -27.66 20.60
N PRO A 117 -14.38 -28.18 21.75
CA PRO A 117 -13.57 -29.06 22.58
C PRO A 117 -13.19 -30.38 21.90
N SER A 118 -13.90 -30.81 20.85
CA SER A 118 -13.58 -32.03 20.08
C SER A 118 -12.35 -31.86 19.18
N LEU A 119 -11.99 -30.62 18.83
CA LEU A 119 -10.80 -30.31 18.02
C LEU A 119 -9.54 -30.19 18.85
N LYS A 120 -9.62 -30.33 20.19
CA LYS A 120 -8.45 -30.31 21.08
C LYS A 120 -7.46 -31.38 20.62
N PHE A 121 -6.28 -30.92 20.24
CA PHE A 121 -5.16 -31.78 19.91
C PHE A 121 -4.34 -31.97 21.18
N THR A 122 -4.00 -33.21 21.52
CA THR A 122 -3.19 -33.54 22.69
C THR A 122 -2.07 -34.46 22.26
N LEU A 123 -0.84 -34.08 22.60
CA LEU A 123 0.31 -34.96 22.50
C LEU A 123 0.69 -35.45 23.90
N PRO A 124 1.16 -36.71 24.05
CA PRO A 124 1.78 -37.15 25.28
C PRO A 124 3.01 -36.27 25.57
N SER A 125 3.07 -35.66 26.74
CA SER A 125 4.30 -35.06 27.25
C SER A 125 5.23 -36.22 27.66
N GLU A 126 6.28 -36.47 26.89
CA GLU A 126 7.28 -37.48 27.21
C GLU A 126 8.50 -36.82 27.83
N THR A 127 8.94 -37.34 28.98
CA THR A 127 10.23 -36.99 29.57
C THR A 127 11.31 -37.81 28.87
N SER A 128 12.21 -37.11 28.18
CA SER A 128 13.47 -37.58 27.58
C SER A 128 13.38 -38.64 26.47
N ASP A 129 13.67 -38.20 25.24
CA ASP A 129 14.04 -39.06 24.11
C ASP A 129 15.57 -39.30 24.15
N PRO A 130 16.08 -40.52 24.36
CA PRO A 130 17.52 -40.78 24.51
C PRO A 130 18.34 -40.54 23.23
N LEU A 131 17.68 -40.35 22.08
CA LEU A 131 18.33 -40.11 20.77
C LEU A 131 18.53 -38.63 20.43
N THR A 132 17.86 -37.72 21.14
CA THR A 132 17.99 -36.29 20.90
C THR A 132 18.09 -35.61 22.25
N SER A 133 19.27 -35.05 22.56
CA SER A 133 19.57 -34.20 23.71
C SER A 133 18.80 -32.87 23.65
N THR A 134 17.49 -32.94 23.46
CA THR A 134 16.56 -31.82 23.36
C THR A 134 15.72 -31.78 24.61
N GLU A 135 15.47 -30.55 25.05
CA GLU A 135 14.81 -30.16 26.30
C GLU A 135 13.47 -30.87 26.55
N GLU A 136 13.10 -30.91 27.83
CA GLU A 136 11.81 -31.39 28.33
C GLU A 136 10.65 -30.84 27.49
N PHE A 137 9.91 -31.71 26.79
CA PHE A 137 8.81 -31.31 25.92
C PHE A 137 7.52 -31.18 26.72
N ASP A 138 7.20 -29.95 27.13
CA ASP A 138 5.93 -29.62 27.78
C ASP A 138 4.88 -29.15 26.76
N PHE A 139 3.95 -30.03 26.39
CA PHE A 139 2.88 -29.71 25.46
C PHE A 139 1.98 -28.54 25.93
N PRO A 140 1.50 -28.51 27.20
CA PRO A 140 0.82 -27.35 27.78
C PRO A 140 1.52 -25.99 27.55
N ALA A 141 2.83 -25.90 27.75
CA ALA A 141 3.57 -24.67 27.49
C ALA A 141 3.52 -24.25 26.01
N THR A 142 3.55 -25.21 25.08
CA THR A 142 3.49 -24.89 23.64
C THR A 142 2.14 -24.31 23.19
N LEU A 143 1.06 -24.50 23.94
CA LEU A 143 -0.24 -23.90 23.64
C LEU A 143 -0.27 -22.40 23.91
N ILE A 144 0.66 -21.88 24.71
CA ILE A 144 0.80 -20.45 24.99
C ILE A 144 1.63 -19.82 23.87
N VAL A 145 1.01 -18.90 23.13
CA VAL A 145 1.64 -18.26 21.96
C VAL A 145 2.56 -17.13 22.37
N PHE A 146 2.13 -16.32 23.32
CA PHE A 146 2.94 -15.27 23.94
C PHE A 146 2.58 -15.08 25.40
N SER A 147 3.53 -14.58 26.18
CA SER A 147 3.32 -14.28 27.60
C SER A 147 2.33 -13.12 27.79
N GLU A 148 1.71 -13.07 28.97
CA GLU A 148 0.83 -11.96 29.36
C GLU A 148 1.57 -10.61 29.35
N THR A 149 2.86 -10.59 29.72
CA THR A 149 3.71 -9.40 29.65
C THR A 149 3.85 -8.87 28.21
N LYS A 150 4.05 -9.76 27.23
CA LYS A 150 4.12 -9.39 25.80
C LYS A 150 2.76 -8.89 25.30
N SER A 151 1.65 -9.43 25.80
CA SER A 151 0.30 -8.96 25.45
C SER A 151 0.06 -7.51 25.90
N LEU A 152 0.54 -7.15 27.11
CA LEU A 152 0.44 -5.78 27.64
C LEU A 152 1.31 -4.81 26.85
N ASP A 153 2.52 -5.21 26.47
CA ASP A 153 3.41 -4.37 25.65
C ASP A 153 2.80 -4.11 24.26
N LEU A 154 2.29 -5.16 23.61
CA LEU A 154 1.57 -5.04 22.33
C LEU A 154 0.37 -4.09 22.44
N ASN A 155 -0.41 -4.17 23.52
CA ASN A 155 -1.53 -3.28 23.77
C ASN A 155 -1.06 -1.83 23.90
N ASN A 156 -0.01 -1.57 24.67
CA ASN A 156 0.54 -0.23 24.87
C ASN A 156 1.12 0.37 23.57
N ARG A 157 1.82 -0.44 22.78
CA ARG A 157 2.37 -0.02 21.48
C ARG A 157 1.26 0.29 20.48
N PHE A 158 0.28 -0.59 20.36
CA PHE A 158 -0.88 -0.37 19.50
C PHE A 158 -1.66 0.89 19.92
N ARG A 159 -1.84 1.13 21.23
CA ARG A 159 -2.49 2.36 21.71
C ARG A 159 -1.76 3.62 21.24
N LYS A 160 -0.43 3.67 21.36
CA LYS A 160 0.39 4.80 20.89
C LYS A 160 0.26 5.01 19.39
N ASP A 161 0.30 3.94 18.61
CA ASP A 161 0.12 3.99 17.15
C ASP A 161 -1.27 4.52 16.79
N ALA A 162 -2.32 3.95 17.39
CA ALA A 162 -3.70 4.36 17.14
C ALA A 162 -3.95 5.83 17.52
N ASP A 163 -3.39 6.28 18.65
CA ASP A 163 -3.51 7.67 19.09
C ASP A 163 -2.79 8.63 18.11
N ALA A 164 -1.68 8.21 17.49
CA ALA A 164 -1.00 9.00 16.46
C ALA A 164 -1.88 9.19 15.21
N TYR A 165 -2.52 8.11 14.73
CA TYR A 165 -3.47 8.18 13.60
C TYR A 165 -4.69 9.06 13.91
N TYR A 166 -5.18 9.02 15.15
CA TYR A 166 -6.28 9.86 15.58
C TYR A 166 -5.90 11.35 15.57
N VAL A 167 -4.72 11.71 16.06
CA VAL A 167 -4.23 13.09 16.02
C VAL A 167 -4.04 13.57 14.58
N GLU A 168 -3.52 12.72 13.70
CA GLU A 168 -3.39 13.02 12.27
C GLU A 168 -4.75 13.28 11.63
N ALA A 169 -5.73 12.42 11.90
CA ALA A 169 -7.09 12.59 11.39
C ALA A 169 -7.75 13.87 11.92
N LYS A 170 -7.62 14.19 13.21
CA LYS A 170 -8.10 15.48 13.77
C LYS A 170 -7.41 16.69 13.14
N ARG A 171 -6.10 16.63 12.88
CA ARG A 171 -5.39 17.70 12.17
C ARG A 171 -5.90 17.87 10.74
N SER A 172 -6.22 16.76 10.05
CA SER A 172 -6.73 16.81 8.66
C SER A 172 -8.11 17.43 8.54
N MET A 173 -8.93 17.40 9.61
CA MET A 173 -10.23 18.08 9.65
C MET A 173 -10.07 19.61 9.65
N VAL A 174 -8.96 20.11 10.21
CA VAL A 174 -8.61 21.54 10.19
C VAL A 174 -7.84 21.85 8.92
N SER A 175 -8.42 21.52 7.76
CA SER A 175 -7.97 22.10 6.51
C SER A 175 -8.26 23.59 6.59
N SER A 176 -7.22 24.37 6.90
CA SER A 176 -7.26 25.82 6.88
C SER A 176 -7.61 26.26 5.47
N VAL A 177 -8.89 26.52 5.23
CA VAL A 177 -9.31 27.31 4.08
C VAL A 177 -8.51 28.61 4.17
N ALA A 178 -7.73 28.92 3.14
CA ALA A 178 -7.02 30.18 3.03
C ALA A 178 -8.04 31.32 2.91
N GLN A 179 -8.63 31.70 4.05
CA GLN A 179 -9.50 32.86 4.14
C GLN A 179 -8.60 34.08 4.06
N ILE A 180 -8.71 34.80 2.95
CA ILE A 180 -8.07 36.11 2.77
C ILE A 180 -8.58 37.01 3.90
N PRO A 181 -7.71 37.47 4.83
CA PRO A 181 -8.16 38.32 5.93
C PRO A 181 -8.86 39.59 5.45
N TYR A 182 -9.89 40.03 6.18
CA TYR A 182 -10.71 41.18 5.77
C TYR A 182 -9.90 42.47 5.55
N TRP A 183 -8.83 42.69 6.32
CA TRP A 183 -7.96 43.84 6.15
C TRP A 183 -7.27 43.88 4.79
N MET A 184 -7.07 42.72 4.14
CA MET A 184 -6.42 42.65 2.84
C MET A 184 -7.30 43.24 1.74
N TYR A 185 -8.63 43.11 1.85
CA TYR A 185 -9.55 43.84 0.97
C TYR A 185 -9.43 45.36 1.19
N GLY A 186 -9.26 45.81 2.43
CA GLY A 186 -8.98 47.22 2.73
C GLY A 186 -7.68 47.71 2.10
N VAL A 187 -6.61 46.92 2.19
CA VAL A 187 -5.31 47.20 1.56
C VAL A 187 -5.44 47.25 0.04
N LEU A 188 -6.18 46.32 -0.57
CA LEU A 188 -6.44 46.31 -2.02
C LEU A 188 -7.17 47.58 -2.45
N VAL A 189 -8.16 48.04 -1.68
CA VAL A 189 -8.89 49.28 -1.98
C VAL A 189 -7.99 50.50 -1.85
N VAL A 190 -7.17 50.60 -0.79
CA VAL A 190 -6.29 51.76 -0.57
C VAL A 190 -5.18 51.84 -1.62
N LEU A 191 -4.52 50.72 -1.92
CA LEU A 191 -3.47 50.67 -2.95
C LEU A 191 -4.07 50.88 -4.34
N GLY A 192 -5.16 50.17 -4.66
CA GLY A 192 -5.83 50.26 -5.96
C GLY A 192 -6.65 51.53 -6.16
N TRP A 193 -6.74 52.41 -5.16
CA TRP A 193 -7.51 53.66 -5.23
C TRP A 193 -6.98 54.57 -6.35
N ASN A 194 -5.66 54.64 -6.50
CA ASN A 194 -5.04 55.50 -7.51
C ASN A 194 -5.35 55.00 -8.93
N GLU A 195 -5.26 53.69 -9.17
CA GLU A 195 -5.59 53.05 -10.44
C GLU A 195 -7.08 53.14 -10.74
N ALA A 196 -7.95 52.93 -9.74
CA ALA A 196 -9.39 53.08 -9.90
C ALA A 196 -9.76 54.50 -10.32
N MET A 197 -9.16 55.52 -9.70
CA MET A 197 -9.34 56.91 -10.09
C MET A 197 -8.82 57.18 -11.50
N LEU A 198 -7.65 56.65 -11.87
CA LEU A 198 -7.10 56.80 -13.22
C LEU A 198 -8.03 56.22 -14.28
N VAL A 199 -8.60 55.03 -14.02
CA VAL A 199 -9.55 54.38 -14.94
C VAL A 199 -10.84 55.19 -15.07
N LEU A 200 -11.33 55.78 -13.98
CA LEU A 200 -12.61 56.50 -13.95
C LEU A 200 -12.53 57.91 -14.55
N PHE A 201 -11.41 58.61 -14.35
CA PHE A 201 -11.23 60.01 -14.79
C PHE A 201 -10.51 60.16 -16.12
N ASN A 202 -9.93 59.09 -16.68
CA ASN A 202 -9.41 59.10 -18.03
C ASN A 202 -10.50 58.65 -19.02
N PRO A 203 -10.90 59.50 -20.00
CA PRO A 203 -12.00 59.19 -20.91
C PRO A 203 -11.75 57.93 -21.76
N LEU A 204 -10.49 57.60 -22.06
CA LEU A 204 -10.16 56.40 -22.83
C LEU A 204 -10.32 55.12 -22.00
N TYR A 205 -9.82 55.10 -20.76
CA TYR A 205 -9.96 53.94 -19.89
C TYR A 205 -11.41 53.73 -19.44
N PHE A 206 -12.13 54.83 -19.18
CA PHE A 206 -13.55 54.76 -18.83
C PHE A 206 -14.41 54.19 -19.96
N THR A 207 -14.17 54.61 -21.21
CA THR A 207 -14.88 54.07 -22.37
C THR A 207 -14.54 52.60 -22.61
N MET A 208 -13.28 52.18 -22.47
CA MET A 208 -12.90 50.76 -22.52
C MET A 208 -13.59 49.94 -21.43
N LEU A 209 -13.65 50.45 -20.20
CA LEU A 209 -14.34 49.78 -19.09
C LEU A 209 -15.84 49.62 -19.39
N LEU A 210 -16.50 50.64 -19.95
CA LEU A 210 -17.91 50.57 -20.31
C LEU A 210 -18.15 49.51 -21.40
N ILE A 211 -17.31 49.48 -22.44
CA ILE A 211 -17.38 48.46 -23.49
C ILE A 211 -17.22 47.05 -22.90
N LEU A 212 -16.28 46.86 -21.97
CA LEU A 212 -16.08 45.58 -21.29
C LEU A 212 -17.29 45.18 -20.45
N LEU A 213 -17.89 46.11 -19.70
CA LEU A 213 -19.08 45.83 -18.90
C LEU A 213 -20.29 45.48 -19.78
N VAL A 214 -20.51 46.21 -20.87
CA VAL A 214 -21.59 45.91 -21.83
C VAL A 214 -21.36 44.55 -22.48
N SER A 215 -20.12 44.26 -22.90
CA SER A 215 -19.77 42.97 -23.48
C SER A 215 -19.99 41.82 -22.50
N ALA A 216 -19.53 41.98 -21.25
CA ALA A 216 -19.74 40.99 -20.19
C ALA A 216 -21.24 40.78 -19.89
N TYR A 217 -22.01 41.87 -19.83
CA TYR A 217 -23.46 41.81 -19.62
C TYR A 217 -24.17 41.05 -20.75
N VAL A 218 -23.84 41.33 -22.01
CA VAL A 218 -24.38 40.60 -23.17
C VAL A 218 -24.01 39.11 -23.10
N ILE A 219 -22.76 38.77 -22.75
CA ILE A 219 -22.32 37.37 -22.62
C ILE A 219 -23.12 36.62 -21.56
N VAL A 220 -23.38 37.26 -20.42
CA VAL A 220 -24.18 36.66 -19.34
C VAL A 220 -25.66 36.54 -19.75
N GLN A 221 -26.22 37.60 -20.33
CA GLN A 221 -27.63 37.65 -20.73
C GLN A 221 -27.96 36.64 -21.84
N LEU A 222 -27.04 36.39 -22.77
CA LEU A 222 -27.19 35.42 -23.85
C LEU A 222 -26.75 33.99 -23.44
N GLY A 223 -26.30 33.79 -22.20
CA GLY A 223 -25.86 32.47 -21.71
C GLY A 223 -24.59 31.93 -22.40
N MET A 224 -23.80 32.79 -23.04
CA MET A 224 -22.62 32.40 -23.83
C MET A 224 -21.34 32.31 -23.01
N THR A 225 -21.44 32.32 -21.68
CA THR A 225 -20.28 32.20 -20.78
C THR A 225 -19.46 30.93 -21.04
N GLY A 226 -20.14 29.80 -21.31
CA GLY A 226 -19.51 28.53 -21.67
C GLY A 226 -18.71 28.59 -22.99
N PRO A 227 -19.35 28.91 -24.14
CA PRO A 227 -18.67 29.05 -25.42
C PRO A 227 -17.49 30.03 -25.42
N VAL A 228 -17.64 31.19 -24.78
CA VAL A 228 -16.56 32.20 -24.69
C VAL A 228 -15.35 31.65 -23.93
N LEU A 229 -15.57 30.93 -22.83
CA LEU A 229 -14.48 30.29 -22.08
C LEU A 229 -13.78 29.19 -22.88
N GLN A 230 -14.50 28.47 -23.73
CA GLN A 230 -13.90 27.45 -24.61
C GLN A 230 -13.00 28.08 -25.68
N ILE A 231 -13.49 29.14 -26.34
CA ILE A 231 -12.72 29.89 -27.34
C ILE A 231 -11.47 30.50 -26.70
N LEU A 232 -11.61 31.12 -25.52
CA LEU A 232 -10.49 31.70 -24.78
C LEU A 232 -9.44 30.65 -24.41
N LYS A 233 -9.86 29.46 -23.98
CA LYS A 233 -8.95 28.34 -23.69
C LYS A 233 -8.25 27.83 -24.94
N SER A 234 -8.95 27.72 -26.08
CA SER A 234 -8.32 27.29 -27.33
C SER A 234 -7.33 28.31 -27.89
N LEU A 235 -7.66 29.60 -27.82
CA LEU A 235 -6.76 30.68 -28.24
C LEU A 235 -5.55 30.79 -27.32
N GLY A 236 -5.74 30.61 -26.01
CA GLY A 236 -4.65 30.57 -25.04
C GLY A 236 -3.68 29.41 -25.30
N GLY A 237 -4.19 28.22 -25.63
CA GLY A 237 -3.37 27.08 -26.02
C GLY A 237 -2.59 27.32 -27.32
N GLU A 238 -3.21 27.95 -28.31
CA GLU A 238 -2.57 28.28 -29.58
C GLU A 238 -1.49 29.36 -29.43
N VAL A 239 -1.75 30.41 -28.64
CA VAL A 239 -0.75 31.45 -28.33
C VAL A 239 0.41 30.87 -27.52
N HIS A 240 0.14 30.01 -26.53
CA HIS A 240 1.20 29.34 -25.77
C HIS A 240 2.10 28.51 -26.67
N ARG A 241 1.50 27.73 -27.58
CA ARG A 241 2.21 26.91 -28.56
C ARG A 241 3.00 27.75 -29.57
N GLN A 242 2.48 28.91 -29.98
CA GLN A 242 3.22 29.83 -30.85
C GLN A 242 4.40 30.50 -30.13
N VAL A 243 4.23 30.85 -28.85
CA VAL A 243 5.31 31.39 -28.01
C VAL A 243 6.38 30.34 -27.78
N GLU A 244 6.00 29.10 -27.45
CA GLU A 244 6.93 27.97 -27.30
C GLU A 244 7.67 27.67 -28.61
N GLY A 245 6.97 27.70 -29.75
CA GLY A 245 7.57 27.54 -31.08
C GLY A 245 8.59 28.63 -31.39
N ARG A 246 8.25 29.91 -31.17
CA ARG A 246 9.16 31.04 -31.40
C ARG A 246 10.34 31.07 -30.42
N LEU A 247 10.12 30.70 -29.16
CA LEU A 247 11.20 30.53 -28.17
C LEU A 247 12.13 29.39 -28.60
N ARG A 248 11.57 28.25 -29.01
CA ARG A 248 12.35 27.10 -29.48
C ARG A 248 13.15 27.48 -30.72
N GLU A 249 12.59 28.19 -31.69
CA GLU A 249 13.31 28.70 -32.86
C GLU A 249 14.44 29.68 -32.49
N HIS A 250 14.22 30.59 -31.52
CA HIS A 250 15.26 31.51 -31.05
C HIS A 250 16.38 30.82 -30.26
N PHE A 251 16.07 29.72 -29.56
CA PHE A 251 17.04 28.93 -28.80
C PHE A 251 17.61 27.74 -29.58
N SER A 252 17.15 27.46 -30.81
CA SER A 252 17.65 26.34 -31.62
C SER A 252 18.02 26.72 -33.05
N GLN A 253 19.20 27.32 -33.24
CA GLN A 253 20.10 26.99 -34.36
C GLN A 253 21.52 27.61 -34.20
N PRO A 254 22.63 26.97 -34.65
CA PRO A 254 22.86 25.54 -34.91
C PRO A 254 24.15 24.93 -34.29
N GLN A 255 24.08 23.61 -34.06
CA GLN A 255 25.09 22.57 -34.39
C GLN A 255 26.54 22.73 -33.88
N ILE A 256 26.86 21.98 -32.84
CA ILE A 256 28.20 21.41 -32.59
C ILE A 256 28.55 20.52 -33.78
N THR A 257 29.69 20.79 -34.40
CA THR A 257 30.31 20.05 -35.50
C THR A 257 30.43 18.55 -35.20
N GLN A 258 29.82 17.71 -36.04
CA GLN A 258 30.07 16.27 -36.10
C GLN A 258 31.43 16.03 -36.80
N PRO A 259 32.32 15.14 -36.31
CA PRO A 259 33.62 14.93 -36.94
C PRO A 259 33.46 14.17 -38.26
N VAL A 260 34.21 14.63 -39.26
CA VAL A 260 34.31 14.07 -40.61
C VAL A 260 34.71 12.58 -40.54
N ARG A 261 33.81 11.69 -40.93
CA ARG A 261 34.16 10.31 -41.33
C ARG A 261 34.10 10.23 -42.85
N ALA A 262 35.27 10.17 -43.47
CA ALA A 262 35.43 9.95 -44.91
C ALA A 262 34.69 8.68 -45.34
N SER A 263 33.79 8.82 -46.32
CA SER A 263 33.20 7.70 -47.04
C SER A 263 33.80 7.66 -48.45
N GLN A 264 34.48 6.56 -48.75
CA GLN A 264 35.05 6.23 -50.05
C GLN A 264 33.93 5.72 -50.99
N PRO A 265 33.93 6.04 -52.29
CA PRO A 265 32.82 5.70 -53.18
C PRO A 265 32.87 4.23 -53.60
N ARG A 266 31.68 3.61 -53.64
CA ARG A 266 31.43 2.22 -53.98
C ARG A 266 31.29 2.08 -55.49
N ASN A 267 32.24 1.39 -56.13
CA ASN A 267 32.16 0.99 -57.53
C ASN A 267 31.20 -0.21 -57.68
N SER A 268 30.30 -0.12 -58.65
CA SER A 268 29.50 -1.22 -59.18
C SER A 268 30.40 -2.26 -59.86
N THR A 269 30.10 -3.56 -59.73
CA THR A 269 29.83 -4.54 -60.81
C THR A 269 29.82 -5.97 -60.23
N SER A 270 28.88 -6.78 -60.75
CA SER A 270 28.87 -8.26 -60.89
C SER A 270 28.77 -9.21 -59.68
N VAL A 271 27.64 -9.94 -59.68
CA VAL A 271 27.54 -11.41 -59.83
C VAL A 271 27.37 -12.28 -58.57
N ASP A 272 26.33 -13.13 -58.67
CA ASP A 272 26.01 -14.41 -58.03
C ASP A 272 25.39 -14.51 -56.61
N GLU A 273 24.12 -14.91 -56.63
CA GLU A 273 23.38 -15.76 -55.66
C GLU A 273 24.03 -17.16 -55.48
N PRO A 274 23.52 -18.09 -54.64
CA PRO A 274 22.69 -17.97 -53.43
C PRO A 274 23.16 -18.90 -52.28
N GLU A 275 22.34 -18.94 -51.22
CA GLU A 275 22.03 -20.11 -50.40
C GLU A 275 22.92 -20.53 -49.21
N LYS A 276 22.18 -20.87 -48.13
CA LYS A 276 22.45 -21.87 -47.08
C LYS A 276 23.48 -21.49 -46.00
N GLU A 277 23.43 -21.96 -44.76
CA GLU A 277 22.49 -22.68 -43.92
C GLU A 277 23.31 -22.99 -42.64
N ILE A 278 22.65 -23.14 -41.48
CA ILE A 278 23.08 -24.05 -40.40
C ILE A 278 24.24 -23.66 -39.43
N ARG A 279 23.81 -23.62 -38.16
CA ARG A 279 24.37 -24.26 -36.95
C ARG A 279 25.58 -23.66 -36.20
N ARG A 280 25.23 -23.42 -34.93
CA ARG A 280 25.78 -23.99 -33.68
C ARG A 280 27.16 -23.51 -33.21
N ARG A 281 27.10 -23.11 -31.92
CA ARG A 281 28.01 -23.45 -30.80
C ARG A 281 29.41 -22.86 -30.98
N LYS A 282 30.09 -22.39 -29.95
CA LYS A 282 30.06 -22.53 -28.49
C LYS A 282 30.94 -21.35 -27.98
N ALA A 283 30.78 -20.89 -26.74
CA ALA A 283 31.81 -21.00 -25.68
C ALA A 283 33.24 -20.71 -26.19
N GLU A 284 34.04 -19.81 -25.64
CA GLU A 284 34.14 -19.24 -24.29
C GLU A 284 35.28 -18.17 -24.34
N PRO A 285 35.77 -17.59 -23.23
CA PRO A 285 36.18 -16.19 -23.17
C PRO A 285 37.70 -15.98 -23.26
N TYR A 286 38.08 -14.71 -23.34
CA TYR A 286 39.23 -14.16 -22.61
C TYR A 286 38.78 -12.89 -21.90
#